data_AF-A0A453CTJ0-F1
#
_entry.id   AF-A0A453CTJ0-F1
#
_cell.length_a   1.000
_cell.length_b   1.000
_cell.length_c   1.000
_cell.angle_alpha   90.00
_cell.angle_beta   90.00
_cell.angle_gamma   90.00
#
_symmetry.space_group_name_H-M   'P 1'
#
loop_
_entity.id
_entity.type
_entity.pdbx_description
1 polymer ?
#
loop_
_entity_poly.entity_id
_entity_poly.type
_entity_poly.pdbx_seq_one_letter_code
_entity_poly.pdbx_strand_id
1 'polypeptide(L)'
;MWSQILRNKYLQSKTLAQVTMRPTDSPFWKGLMRTKDLFFCRVKFLVGNGMLTRFGEDTWLGETPLAVQYPTLYNIVQRKEVYVGTVFQTIPLDIQFRRALVGERWTAWMHLVRRLIEVQLSDQPVST
;
A
#
# COMPACT_ATOMS: atom_id res chain seq x y z
N MET A 1 1.00 -15.57 -20.84
CA MET A 1 2.37 -16.05 -21.14
C MET A 1 3.45 -15.04 -20.76
N TRP A 2 3.39 -13.78 -21.20
CA TRP A 2 4.40 -12.75 -20.85
C TRP A 2 4.44 -12.37 -19.36
N SER A 3 3.30 -12.38 -18.67
CA SER A 3 3.21 -12.08 -17.23
C SER A 3 3.93 -13.09 -16.33
N GLN A 4 3.88 -14.39 -16.67
CA GLN A 4 4.63 -15.44 -15.97
C GLN A 4 6.15 -15.22 -16.06
N ILE A 5 6.64 -14.79 -17.21
CA ILE A 5 8.08 -14.54 -17.43
C ILE A 5 8.55 -13.38 -16.56
N LEU A 6 7.79 -12.28 -16.54
CA LEU A 6 8.09 -11.14 -15.65
C LEU A 6 8.09 -11.58 -14.19
N ARG A 7 7.12 -12.39 -13.80
CA ARG A 7 6.99 -12.88 -12.43
C ARG A 7 8.19 -13.73 -12.03
N ASN A 8 8.55 -14.72 -12.84
CA ASN A 8 9.66 -15.63 -12.51
C ASN A 8 11.03 -14.95 -12.57
N LYS A 9 11.23 -14.03 -13.51
CA LYS A 9 12.54 -13.40 -13.75
C LYS A 9 12.85 -12.24 -12.81
N TYR A 10 11.84 -11.45 -12.44
CA TYR A 10 12.07 -10.17 -11.74
C TYR A 10 11.35 -10.05 -10.39
N LEU A 11 10.18 -10.68 -10.24
CA LEU A 11 9.35 -10.53 -9.04
C LEU A 11 9.51 -11.70 -8.05
N GLN A 12 9.72 -12.90 -8.55
CA GLN A 12 9.66 -14.15 -7.79
C GLN A 12 8.33 -14.23 -7.01
N SER A 13 8.39 -14.21 -5.67
CA SER A 13 7.24 -14.17 -4.76
C SER A 13 6.80 -12.75 -4.38
N LYS A 14 7.54 -11.71 -4.78
CA LYS A 14 7.28 -10.31 -4.42
C LYS A 14 6.32 -9.65 -5.40
N THR A 15 5.66 -8.59 -4.98
CA THR A 15 4.84 -7.75 -5.87
C THR A 15 5.66 -6.64 -6.50
N LEU A 16 5.11 -6.01 -7.54
CA LEU A 16 5.77 -4.88 -8.23
C LEU A 16 6.11 -3.74 -7.25
N ALA A 17 5.26 -3.48 -6.26
CA ALA A 17 5.49 -2.48 -5.21
C ALA A 17 6.75 -2.77 -4.37
N GLN A 18 6.98 -4.04 -4.02
CA GLN A 18 8.08 -4.48 -3.14
C GLN A 18 9.45 -4.54 -3.80
N VAL A 19 9.51 -4.58 -5.13
CA VAL A 19 10.78 -4.68 -5.83
C VAL A 19 11.33 -3.27 -6.09
N THR A 20 12.60 -3.06 -5.78
CA THR A 20 13.35 -1.83 -6.05
C THR A 20 14.34 -2.07 -7.19
N MET A 21 14.65 -1.01 -7.94
CA MET A 21 15.63 -1.08 -9.03
C MET A 21 17.03 -1.33 -8.48
N ARG A 22 17.75 -2.31 -9.05
CA ARG A 22 19.13 -2.64 -8.71
C ARG A 22 20.10 -2.21 -9.82
N PRO A 23 21.37 -1.89 -9.48
CA PRO A 23 22.38 -1.55 -10.48
C PRO A 23 22.64 -2.66 -11.50
N THR A 24 22.48 -3.92 -11.10
CA THR A 24 22.68 -5.12 -11.94
C THR A 24 21.48 -5.48 -12.80
N ASP A 25 20.35 -4.77 -12.68
CA ASP A 25 19.14 -5.09 -13.42
C ASP A 25 19.26 -4.77 -14.92
N SER A 26 18.50 -5.51 -15.73
CA SER A 26 18.46 -5.32 -17.18
C SER A 26 17.94 -3.92 -17.53
N PRO A 27 18.41 -3.33 -18.66
CA PRO A 27 17.92 -2.02 -19.13
C PRO A 27 16.40 -1.97 -19.28
N PHE A 28 15.80 -3.07 -19.74
CA PHE A 28 14.34 -3.25 -19.83
C PHE A 28 13.67 -3.10 -18.45
N TRP A 29 14.16 -3.80 -17.43
CA TRP A 29 13.58 -3.74 -16.08
C TRP A 29 13.75 -2.36 -15.44
N LYS A 30 14.91 -1.72 -15.64
CA LYS A 30 15.15 -0.34 -15.19
C LYS A 30 14.17 0.65 -15.82
N GLY A 31 13.88 0.50 -17.12
CA GLY A 31 12.84 1.29 -17.79
C GLY A 31 11.46 1.09 -17.17
N LEU A 32 11.08 -0.17 -16.94
CA LEU A 32 9.80 -0.50 -16.32
C LEU A 32 9.68 0.04 -14.89
N MET A 33 10.75 -0.01 -14.09
CA MET A 33 10.78 0.50 -12.72
C MET A 33 10.69 2.02 -12.63
N ARG A 34 11.19 2.76 -13.62
CA ARG A 34 10.98 4.22 -13.67
C ARG A 34 9.53 4.57 -13.95
N THR A 35 8.88 3.82 -14.83
CA THR A 35 7.44 3.98 -15.10
C THR A 35 6.59 3.52 -13.93
N LYS A 36 7.05 2.51 -13.18
CA LYS A 36 6.42 2.02 -11.95
C LYS A 36 6.13 3.17 -10.98
N ASP A 37 7.16 3.93 -10.63
CA ASP A 37 7.02 4.99 -9.62
C ASP A 37 6.04 6.08 -10.11
N LEU A 38 6.10 6.43 -11.41
CA LEU A 38 5.14 7.35 -12.03
C LEU A 38 3.70 6.79 -12.04
N PHE A 39 3.54 5.49 -12.23
CA PHE A 39 2.25 4.81 -12.25
C PHE A 39 1.64 4.78 -10.83
N PHE A 40 2.39 4.37 -9.80
CA PHE A 40 1.90 4.36 -8.42
C PHE A 40 1.63 5.76 -7.84
N CYS A 41 2.32 6.79 -8.34
CA CYS A 41 2.05 8.18 -7.96
C CYS A 41 0.80 8.77 -8.64
N ARG A 42 0.38 8.27 -9.81
CA ARG A 42 -0.73 8.86 -10.59
C ARG A 42 -2.01 8.03 -10.57
N VAL A 43 -1.94 6.78 -10.18
CA VAL A 43 -3.11 5.90 -10.08
C VAL A 43 -3.64 5.97 -8.65
N LYS A 44 -4.77 6.66 -8.47
CA LYS A 44 -5.62 6.45 -7.29
C LYS A 44 -6.26 5.09 -7.46
N PHE A 45 -5.88 4.12 -6.63
CA PHE A 45 -6.56 2.83 -6.65
C PHE A 45 -8.01 3.04 -6.23
N LEU A 46 -8.96 2.76 -7.13
CA LEU A 46 -10.35 2.57 -6.74
C LEU A 46 -10.35 1.41 -5.76
N VAL A 47 -10.60 1.70 -4.49
CA VAL A 47 -10.41 0.72 -3.41
C VAL A 47 -11.35 -0.48 -3.62
N GLY A 48 -12.54 -0.27 -4.16
CA GLY A 48 -13.54 -1.33 -4.30
C GLY A 48 -13.82 -1.98 -2.94
N ASN A 49 -13.73 -3.32 -2.88
CA ASN A 49 -13.76 -4.10 -1.64
C ASN A 49 -12.44 -4.11 -0.84
N GLY A 50 -11.40 -3.43 -1.33
CA GLY A 50 -10.12 -3.23 -0.66
C GLY A 50 -9.22 -4.46 -0.57
N MET A 51 -9.61 -5.62 -1.12
CA MET A 51 -8.87 -6.89 -0.96
C MET A 51 -7.60 -6.99 -1.83
N LEU A 52 -7.46 -6.10 -2.82
CA LEU A 52 -6.30 -6.02 -3.71
C LEU A 52 -5.44 -4.77 -3.48
N THR A 53 -5.86 -3.89 -2.59
CA THR A 53 -5.19 -2.63 -2.29
C THR A 53 -4.45 -2.75 -0.96
N ARG A 54 -3.15 -2.49 -0.95
CA ARG A 54 -2.34 -2.51 0.26
C ARG A 54 -2.56 -1.25 1.07
N PHE A 55 -2.83 -1.43 2.35
CA PHE A 55 -3.17 -0.33 3.24
C PHE A 55 -2.06 0.73 3.31
N GLY A 56 -0.80 0.31 3.50
CA GLY A 56 0.33 1.23 3.67
C GLY A 56 1.02 1.68 2.38
N GLU A 57 1.10 0.78 1.40
CA GLU A 57 2.03 0.91 0.27
C GLU A 57 1.39 1.44 -1.03
N ASP A 58 0.07 1.32 -1.17
CA ASP A 58 -0.63 1.79 -2.36
C ASP A 58 -1.23 3.19 -2.14
N THR A 59 -1.30 3.99 -3.21
CA THR A 59 -1.92 5.33 -3.18
C THR A 59 -3.43 5.19 -3.33
N TRP A 60 -4.11 5.02 -2.20
CA TRP A 60 -5.57 4.86 -2.17
C TRP A 60 -6.27 5.90 -1.27
N LEU A 61 -5.54 6.54 -0.35
CA LEU A 61 -6.05 7.59 0.54
C LEU A 61 -5.21 8.87 0.40
N GLY A 62 -5.60 9.75 -0.53
CA GLY A 62 -4.89 10.99 -0.86
C GLY A 62 -4.01 10.85 -2.11
N GLU A 63 -2.90 11.60 -2.17
CA GLU A 63 -2.02 11.70 -3.35
C GLU A 63 -0.75 10.85 -3.26
N THR A 64 -0.41 10.32 -2.08
CA THR A 64 0.76 9.46 -1.87
C THR A 64 0.41 8.25 -1.00
N PRO A 65 1.24 7.20 -0.95
CA PRO A 65 0.99 6.07 -0.04
C PRO A 65 0.99 6.49 1.43
N LEU A 66 0.22 5.80 2.28
CA LEU A 66 0.17 6.08 3.72
C LEU A 66 1.54 5.93 4.40
N ALA A 67 2.40 5.05 3.88
CA ALA A 67 3.78 4.89 4.34
C ALA A 67 4.63 6.17 4.18
N VAL A 68 4.31 6.99 3.17
CA VAL A 68 4.98 8.27 2.89
C VAL A 68 4.33 9.41 3.68
N GLN A 69 3.00 9.40 3.82
CA GLN A 69 2.27 10.43 4.56
C GLN A 69 2.50 10.34 6.07
N TYR A 70 2.59 9.12 6.61
CA TYR A 70 2.72 8.87 8.05
C TYR A 70 3.92 7.95 8.36
N PRO A 71 5.16 8.38 8.08
CA PRO A 71 6.34 7.53 8.21
C PRO A 71 6.58 7.07 9.65
N THR A 72 6.25 7.93 10.63
CA THR A 72 6.38 7.62 12.06
C THR A 72 5.42 6.52 12.52
N LEU A 73 4.20 6.50 12.00
CA LEU A 73 3.22 5.44 12.23
C LEU A 73 3.64 4.16 11.50
N TYR A 74 3.96 4.26 10.22
CA TYR A 74 4.31 3.10 9.39
C TYR A 74 5.50 2.31 9.97
N ASN A 75 6.47 2.98 10.57
CA ASN A 75 7.63 2.34 11.20
C ASN A 75 7.27 1.46 12.41
N ILE A 76 6.20 1.79 13.13
CA ILE A 76 5.76 1.06 14.32
C ILE A 76 4.62 0.08 14.05
N VAL A 77 4.04 0.06 12.86
CA VAL A 77 3.05 -0.95 12.46
C VAL A 77 3.69 -2.35 12.50
N GLN A 78 2.99 -3.30 13.11
CA GLN A 78 3.43 -4.68 13.26
C GLN A 78 3.31 -5.46 11.95
N ARG A 79 2.15 -5.35 11.28
CA ARG A 79 1.84 -6.02 10.02
C ARG A 79 1.76 -5.00 8.88
N LYS A 80 2.81 -4.93 8.06
CA LYS A 80 2.87 -3.98 6.93
C LYS A 80 2.18 -4.51 5.67
N GLU A 81 2.10 -5.82 5.53
CA GLU A 81 1.50 -6.52 4.38
C GLU A 81 0.01 -6.78 4.61
N VAL A 82 -0.74 -5.73 4.95
CA VAL A 82 -2.21 -5.81 5.15
C VAL A 82 -2.95 -5.07 4.04
N TYR A 83 -4.13 -5.59 3.69
CA TYR A 83 -4.99 -5.02 2.67
C TYR A 83 -6.03 -4.07 3.29
N VAL A 84 -6.50 -3.10 2.51
CA VAL A 84 -7.52 -2.14 2.96
C VAL A 84 -8.79 -2.88 3.38
N GLY A 85 -9.23 -3.87 2.61
CA GLY A 85 -10.42 -4.66 2.92
C GLY A 85 -10.30 -5.36 4.28
N THR A 86 -9.15 -5.97 4.57
CA THR A 86 -8.88 -6.64 5.85
C THR A 86 -8.88 -5.66 7.03
N VAL A 87 -8.27 -4.48 6.86
CA VAL A 87 -8.23 -3.46 7.93
C VAL A 87 -9.62 -2.96 8.29
N PHE A 88 -10.52 -2.86 7.32
CA PHE A 88 -11.90 -2.39 7.48
C PHE A 88 -12.91 -3.50 7.80
N GLN A 89 -12.51 -4.78 7.84
CA GLN A 89 -13.40 -5.89 8.18
C GLN A 89 -13.90 -5.87 9.63
N THR A 90 -13.18 -5.19 10.53
CA THR A 90 -13.51 -5.15 11.96
C THR A 90 -13.56 -3.72 12.48
N ILE A 91 -14.43 -3.49 13.46
CA ILE A 91 -14.48 -2.25 14.25
C ILE A 91 -14.16 -2.64 15.70
N PRO A 92 -13.04 -2.16 16.28
CA PRO A 92 -12.07 -1.21 15.73
C PRO A 92 -11.17 -1.81 14.61
N LEU A 93 -10.60 -0.94 13.76
CA LEU A 93 -9.73 -1.31 12.64
C LEU A 93 -8.64 -2.30 13.05
N ASP A 94 -8.38 -3.34 12.24
CA ASP A 94 -7.34 -4.35 12.51
C ASP A 94 -5.93 -3.81 12.23
N ILE A 95 -5.46 -2.89 13.06
CA ILE A 95 -4.12 -2.28 12.99
C ILE A 95 -3.41 -2.49 14.32
N GLN A 96 -2.34 -3.28 14.27
CA GLN A 96 -1.49 -3.57 15.42
C GLN A 96 -0.19 -2.76 15.38
N PHE A 97 0.18 -2.17 16.52
CA PHE A 97 1.40 -1.39 16.68
C PHE A 97 2.38 -2.08 17.64
N ARG A 98 3.67 -2.08 17.29
CA ARG A 98 4.76 -2.57 18.15
C ARG A 98 5.15 -1.63 19.28
N ARG A 99 4.69 -0.38 19.23
CA ARG A 99 5.01 0.68 20.21
C ARG A 99 3.76 1.45 20.57
N ALA A 100 3.74 2.01 21.77
CA ALA A 100 2.66 2.88 22.23
C ALA A 100 2.51 4.11 21.33
N LEU A 101 1.26 4.49 21.08
CA LEU A 101 0.87 5.72 20.41
C LEU A 101 0.84 6.86 21.43
N VAL A 102 1.91 7.66 21.49
CA VAL A 102 2.03 8.79 22.43
C VAL A 102 2.56 10.01 21.68
N GLY A 103 2.12 11.20 22.10
CA GLY A 103 2.53 12.49 21.52
C GLY A 103 2.17 12.58 20.04
N GLU A 104 3.14 13.00 19.22
CA GLU A 104 2.99 13.15 17.76
C GLU A 104 2.41 11.91 17.05
N ARG A 105 2.71 10.69 17.55
CA ARG A 105 2.17 9.46 16.98
C ARG A 105 0.67 9.32 17.24
N TRP A 106 0.20 9.76 18.40
CA TRP A 106 -1.24 9.76 18.70
C TRP A 106 -1.97 10.77 17.82
N THR A 107 -1.42 11.98 17.66
CA THR A 107 -1.98 13.01 16.78
C THR A 107 -2.06 12.53 15.33
N ALA A 108 -0.97 11.95 14.82
CA ALA A 108 -0.94 11.36 13.48
C ALA A 108 -1.96 10.23 13.33
N TRP A 109 -2.12 9.39 14.36
CA TRP A 109 -3.10 8.30 14.35
C TRP A 109 -4.52 8.82 14.31
N MET A 110 -4.87 9.79 15.16
CA MET A 110 -6.19 10.42 15.18
C MET A 110 -6.52 11.09 13.84
N HIS A 111 -5.55 11.77 13.24
CA HIS A 111 -5.70 12.35 11.92
C HIS A 111 -5.95 11.29 10.84
N LEU A 112 -5.24 10.16 10.90
CA LEU A 112 -5.47 9.04 9.99
C LEU A 112 -6.86 8.43 10.20
N VAL A 113 -7.25 8.11 11.43
CA VAL A 113 -8.56 7.54 11.76
C VAL A 113 -9.71 8.41 11.27
N ARG A 114 -9.61 9.74 11.42
CA ARG A 114 -10.61 10.67 10.89
C ARG A 114 -10.81 10.50 9.39
N ARG A 115 -9.71 10.41 8.62
CA ARG A 115 -9.76 10.20 7.17
C ARG A 115 -10.29 8.82 6.80
N LEU A 116 -10.02 7.80 7.61
CA LEU A 116 -10.51 6.44 7.38
C LEU A 116 -12.02 6.32 7.62
N ILE A 117 -12.59 7.06 8.56
CA ILE A 117 -14.05 7.07 8.81
C ILE A 117 -14.83 7.59 7.60
N GLU A 118 -14.25 8.50 6.83
CA GLU A 118 -14.86 9.05 5.61
C GLU A 118 -14.80 8.07 4.43
N VAL A 119 -14.03 6.98 4.53
CA VAL A 119 -13.90 5.97 3.48
C VAL A 119 -15.03 4.97 3.58
N GLN A 120 -15.81 4.84 2.51
CA GLN A 120 -16.77 3.76 2.32
C GLN A 120 -16.19 2.75 1.31
N LEU A 121 -16.03 1.50 1.74
CA LEU A 121 -15.68 0.40 0.84
C LEU A 121 -16.93 -0.07 0.09
N SER A 122 -16.79 -0.44 -1.17
CA SER A 122 -17.88 -1.06 -1.93
C SER A 122 -17.84 -2.57 -1.76
N ASP A 123 -19.00 -3.22 -1.66
CA ASP A 123 -19.08 -4.68 -1.56
C ASP A 123 -18.61 -5.42 -2.83
N GLN A 124 -18.48 -4.71 -3.95
CA GLN A 124 -18.07 -5.29 -5.22
C GLN A 124 -16.52 -5.31 -5.36
N PRO A 125 -15.92 -6.44 -5.77
CA PRO A 125 -14.53 -6.44 -6.22
C PRO A 125 -14.40 -5.52 -7.44
N VAL A 126 -13.28 -4.82 -7.56
CA VAL A 126 -12.99 -4.05 -8.78
C VAL A 126 -12.88 -5.04 -9.93
N SER A 127 -13.87 -5.03 -10.83
CA SER A 127 -13.86 -5.85 -12.05
C SER A 127 -12.61 -5.49 -12.87
N THR A 128 -11.76 -6.49 -13.10
CA THR A 128 -10.55 -6.43 -13.95
C THR A 128 -10.88 -6.22 -15.41
#